data_AF-A0A3M1Y9M7-F1
#
_entry.id   AF-A0A3M1Y9M7-F1
#
_cell.length_a   1.000
_cell.length_b   1.000
_cell.length_c   1.000
_cell.angle_alpha   90.00
_cell.angle_beta   90.00
_cell.angle_gamma   90.00
#
_symmetry.space_group_name_H-M   'P 1'
#
loop_
_entity.id
_entity.type
_entity.pdbx_description
1 polymer ?
#
loop_
_entity_poly.entity_id
_entity_poly.type
_entity_poly.pdbx_seq_one_letter_code
_entity_poly.pdbx_strand_id
1 'polypeptide(L)'
;MYLFVNSTEKFNIENNFWELNPQIKYIEPYKKLYDRDTTPDKSKSSKEMWCIWLYKDPSYNNKIGKLPDKDKKEAIRSYYPEFNEDDPVIAECMLKYVDHCLTPAARAYMSMETAINNTALKINELSQNTDELTLDEYIPMGGNRFQLIKGKLPQLMKLFEQKNKLIEQYFAIKERFEEEQAEERIYGGGKLSLADKGDWEQNIDLYEEE
;
A
#
# COMPACT_ATOMS: atom_id res chain seq x y z
N MET A 1 14.21 -9.78 -5.99
CA MET A 1 13.14 -8.97 -5.40
C MET A 1 12.62 -9.78 -4.23
N TYR A 2 12.77 -9.26 -3.02
CA TYR A 2 12.81 -10.08 -1.81
C TYR A 2 11.47 -9.99 -1.08
N LEU A 3 10.87 -11.15 -0.82
CA LEU A 3 9.66 -11.28 -0.01
C LEU A 3 10.03 -11.10 1.46
N PHE A 4 9.23 -10.33 2.20
CA PHE A 4 9.45 -10.07 3.62
C PHE A 4 8.81 -11.18 4.44
N VAL A 5 9.51 -11.57 5.52
CA VAL A 5 9.14 -12.61 6.49
C VAL A 5 9.35 -14.05 5.97
N ASN A 6 10.41 -14.67 6.48
CA ASN A 6 10.68 -16.10 6.33
C ASN A 6 9.50 -16.90 6.96
N SER A 7 8.85 -17.75 6.16
CA SER A 7 7.47 -18.24 6.34
C SER A 7 7.24 -19.33 7.41
N THR A 8 8.12 -19.47 8.41
CA THR A 8 7.97 -20.52 9.44
C THR A 8 7.46 -20.01 10.79
N GLU A 9 7.55 -18.72 11.08
CA GLU A 9 7.05 -18.13 12.33
C GLU A 9 5.83 -17.25 12.07
N LYS A 10 4.82 -17.35 12.95
CA LYS A 10 3.67 -16.43 12.92
C LYS A 10 4.20 -15.00 13.02
N PHE A 11 3.77 -14.14 12.09
CA PHE A 11 4.08 -12.71 12.09
C PHE A 11 4.01 -12.13 13.50
N ASN A 12 5.14 -11.60 13.98
CA ASN A 12 5.26 -11.01 15.31
C ASN A 12 6.29 -9.88 15.27
N ILE A 13 5.83 -8.65 15.52
CA ILE A 13 6.67 -7.44 15.57
C ILE A 13 7.62 -7.41 16.79
N GLU A 14 7.49 -8.36 17.72
CA GLU A 14 8.43 -8.51 18.83
C GLU A 14 9.66 -9.36 18.46
N ASN A 15 9.61 -10.09 17.33
CA ASN A 15 10.76 -10.84 16.86
C ASN A 15 11.85 -9.91 16.33
N ASN A 16 13.10 -10.36 16.31
CA ASN A 16 14.18 -9.57 15.74
C ASN A 16 14.04 -9.48 14.21
N PHE A 17 13.88 -8.26 13.71
CA PHE A 17 13.68 -7.99 12.29
C PHE A 17 14.84 -8.49 11.43
N TRP A 18 16.07 -8.36 11.93
CA TRP A 18 17.29 -8.73 11.21
C TRP A 18 17.51 -10.24 11.15
N GLU A 19 16.95 -10.98 12.10
CA GLU A 19 16.95 -12.45 12.07
C GLU A 19 15.93 -12.98 11.07
N LEU A 20 14.77 -12.34 10.97
CA LEU A 20 13.74 -12.68 9.98
C LEU A 20 14.11 -12.26 8.56
N ASN A 21 14.89 -11.18 8.41
CA ASN A 21 15.26 -10.60 7.12
C ASN A 21 16.78 -10.33 7.02
N PRO A 22 17.63 -11.38 7.12
CA PRO A 22 19.07 -11.24 7.26
C PRO A 22 19.76 -10.61 6.05
N GLN A 23 19.13 -10.64 4.87
CA GLN A 23 19.65 -10.03 3.65
C GLN A 23 19.66 -8.49 3.70
N ILE A 24 18.77 -7.88 4.46
CA ILE A 24 18.53 -6.43 4.41
C ILE A 24 19.67 -5.65 5.07
N LYS A 25 20.29 -6.21 6.11
CA LYS A 25 21.39 -5.56 6.84
C LYS A 25 22.64 -5.29 5.99
N TYR A 26 22.70 -5.84 4.77
CA TYR A 26 23.80 -5.61 3.82
C TYR A 26 23.47 -4.57 2.73
N ILE A 27 22.26 -4.00 2.73
CA ILE A 27 21.77 -3.09 1.69
C ILE A 27 21.69 -1.68 2.28
N GLU A 28 22.22 -0.68 1.57
CA GLU A 28 22.05 0.73 1.96
C GLU A 28 20.60 1.19 1.67
N PRO A 29 19.99 2.01 2.54
CA PRO A 29 20.51 2.62 3.77
C PRO A 29 20.38 1.76 5.04
N TYR A 30 19.75 0.59 4.97
CA TYR A 30 19.48 -0.28 6.12
C TYR A 30 20.74 -0.78 6.81
N LYS A 31 21.84 -0.93 6.08
CA LYS A 31 23.15 -1.24 6.65
C LYS A 31 23.59 -0.18 7.67
N LYS A 32 23.44 1.12 7.38
CA LYS A 32 23.74 2.19 8.35
C LYS A 32 22.88 2.08 9.60
N LEU A 33 21.60 1.76 9.42
CA LEU A 33 20.64 1.56 10.50
C LEU A 33 21.04 0.38 11.39
N TYR A 34 21.49 -0.72 10.79
CA TYR A 34 21.99 -1.90 11.51
C TYR A 34 23.31 -1.63 12.23
N ASP A 35 24.24 -0.93 11.58
CA ASP A 35 25.58 -0.67 12.11
C ASP A 35 25.58 0.34 13.26
N ARG A 36 24.66 1.33 13.24
CA ARG A 36 24.59 2.36 14.30
C ARG A 36 24.13 1.81 15.66
N ASP A 37 23.43 0.69 15.67
CA ASP A 37 22.94 0.07 16.90
C ASP A 37 24.03 -0.78 17.54
N THR A 38 24.45 -0.43 18.75
CA THR A 38 25.52 -1.13 19.46
C THR A 38 25.01 -2.19 20.43
N THR A 39 23.69 -2.44 20.51
CA THR A 39 23.18 -3.51 21.37
C THR A 39 23.62 -4.89 20.87
N PRO A 40 23.83 -5.88 21.77
CA PRO A 40 24.33 -7.20 21.38
C PRO A 40 23.49 -7.91 20.31
N ASP A 41 22.18 -7.68 20.32
CA ASP A 41 21.19 -8.30 19.43
C ASP A 41 20.64 -7.34 18.37
N LYS A 42 21.15 -6.09 18.30
CA LYS A 42 20.63 -5.05 17.40
C LYS A 42 19.14 -4.76 17.62
N SER A 43 18.68 -4.92 18.86
CA SER A 43 17.28 -4.72 19.27
C SER A 43 16.70 -3.34 18.95
N LYS A 44 17.48 -2.26 19.02
CA LYS A 44 16.97 -0.91 18.76
C LYS A 44 16.69 -0.72 17.29
N SER A 45 17.68 -0.99 16.44
CA SER A 45 17.54 -0.93 14.98
C SER A 45 16.50 -1.91 14.44
N SER A 46 16.33 -3.06 15.10
CA SER A 46 15.25 -3.99 14.81
C SER A 46 13.87 -3.36 15.04
N LYS A 47 13.65 -2.71 16.20
CA LYS A 47 12.41 -1.98 16.49
C LYS A 47 12.19 -0.82 15.52
N GLU A 48 13.24 -0.09 15.16
CA GLU A 48 13.18 0.97 14.16
C GLU A 48 12.73 0.43 12.79
N MET A 49 13.25 -0.72 12.36
CA MET A 49 12.79 -1.37 11.12
C MET A 49 11.33 -1.82 11.21
N TRP A 50 10.88 -2.34 12.35
CA TRP A 50 9.46 -2.64 12.53
C TRP A 50 8.59 -1.39 12.47
N CYS A 51 9.05 -0.27 13.02
CA CYS A 51 8.33 1.00 12.88
C CYS A 51 8.24 1.45 11.43
N ILE A 52 9.33 1.31 10.64
CA ILE A 52 9.33 1.60 9.21
C ILE A 52 8.34 0.69 8.48
N TRP A 53 8.34 -0.62 8.77
CA TRP A 53 7.40 -1.59 8.22
C TRP A 53 5.95 -1.21 8.56
N LEU A 54 5.64 -0.96 9.83
CA LEU A 54 4.31 -0.54 10.30
C LEU A 54 3.83 0.74 9.61
N TYR A 55 4.75 1.64 9.29
CA TYR A 55 4.43 2.89 8.61
C TYR A 55 4.17 2.72 7.11
N LYS A 56 5.01 1.94 6.42
CA LYS A 56 5.10 1.89 4.94
C LYS A 56 4.47 0.67 4.30
N ASP A 57 4.47 -0.48 4.97
CA ASP A 57 4.13 -1.75 4.34
C ASP A 57 2.61 -1.91 4.14
N PRO A 58 2.14 -2.21 2.92
CA PRO A 58 0.71 -2.36 2.62
C PRO A 58 0.13 -3.73 3.01
N SER A 59 0.92 -4.63 3.62
CA SER A 59 0.50 -5.99 3.98
C SER A 59 -0.79 -6.01 4.80
N TYR A 60 -1.60 -7.05 4.59
CA TYR A 60 -2.81 -7.30 5.38
C TYR A 60 -2.55 -7.52 6.87
N ASN A 61 -1.35 -8.01 7.22
CA ASN A 61 -0.92 -8.15 8.60
C ASN A 61 -0.62 -6.78 9.24
N ASN A 62 -0.32 -5.76 8.43
CA ASN A 62 -0.10 -4.39 8.87
C ASN A 62 -1.40 -3.59 8.92
N LYS A 63 -2.16 -3.72 10.01
CA LYS A 63 -3.36 -2.89 10.21
C LYS A 63 -3.04 -1.40 10.39
N ILE A 64 -1.87 -1.09 10.93
CA ILE A 64 -1.41 0.29 11.16
C ILE A 64 -1.14 0.99 9.82
N GLY A 65 -0.57 0.28 8.85
CA GLY A 65 -0.25 0.78 7.51
C GLY A 65 -1.44 1.39 6.74
N LYS A 66 -2.68 1.12 7.15
CA LYS A 66 -3.91 1.62 6.51
C LYS A 66 -4.53 2.84 7.22
N LEU A 67 -4.02 3.21 8.40
CA LEU A 67 -4.55 4.33 9.16
C LEU A 67 -4.13 5.69 8.56
N PRO A 68 -4.84 6.78 8.87
CA PRO A 68 -4.37 8.13 8.58
C PRO A 68 -2.99 8.39 9.19
N ASP A 69 -2.21 9.28 8.56
CA ASP A 69 -0.81 9.54 8.94
C ASP A 69 -0.62 9.91 10.43
N LYS A 70 -1.54 10.73 10.96
CA LYS A 70 -1.53 11.11 12.39
C LYS A 70 -1.68 9.89 13.29
N ASP A 71 -2.65 9.03 13.00
CA ASP A 71 -3.00 7.87 13.82
C ASP A 71 -1.92 6.78 13.71
N LYS A 72 -1.30 6.64 12.52
CA LYS A 72 -0.11 5.80 12.33
C LYS A 72 1.01 6.19 13.29
N LYS A 73 1.35 7.48 13.33
CA LYS A 73 2.43 7.99 14.16
C LYS A 73 2.14 7.77 15.64
N GLU A 74 0.90 7.99 16.06
CA GLU A 74 0.47 7.74 17.44
C GLU A 74 0.59 6.26 17.82
N ALA A 75 0.12 5.35 16.95
CA ALA A 75 0.23 3.91 17.19
C ALA A 75 1.68 3.42 17.20
N ILE A 76 2.52 3.90 16.28
CA ILE A 76 3.94 3.54 16.21
C ILE A 76 4.70 4.06 17.43
N ARG A 77 4.45 5.30 17.87
CA ARG A 77 5.05 5.85 19.10
C ARG A 77 4.60 5.09 20.35
N SER A 78 3.40 4.52 20.35
CA SER A 78 2.93 3.66 21.45
C SER A 78 3.70 2.33 21.50
N TYR A 79 4.12 1.81 20.35
CA TYR A 79 4.98 0.62 20.25
C TYR A 79 6.46 0.92 20.58
N TYR A 80 7.02 1.97 19.99
CA TYR A 80 8.40 2.39 20.23
C TYR A 80 8.49 3.93 20.35
N PRO A 81 8.46 4.48 21.58
CA PRO A 81 8.42 5.93 21.81
C PRO A 81 9.63 6.71 21.29
N GLU A 82 10.78 6.05 21.15
CA GLU A 82 12.02 6.66 20.63
C GLU A 82 12.03 6.78 19.10
N PHE A 83 11.04 6.21 18.40
CA PHE A 83 10.97 6.27 16.95
C PHE A 83 10.84 7.72 16.46
N ASN A 84 11.79 8.13 15.62
CA ASN A 84 11.83 9.45 15.00
C ASN A 84 11.92 9.35 13.48
N GLU A 85 10.83 9.66 12.79
CA GLU A 85 10.78 9.66 11.31
C GLU A 85 11.64 10.76 10.67
N ASP A 86 11.96 11.82 11.41
CA ASP A 86 12.82 12.91 10.94
C ASP A 86 14.32 12.59 11.09
N ASP A 87 14.67 11.45 11.72
CA ASP A 87 16.05 10.98 11.74
C ASP A 87 16.51 10.71 10.30
N PRO A 88 17.67 11.27 9.86
CA PRO A 88 18.08 11.18 8.46
C PRO A 88 18.23 9.76 7.92
N VAL A 89 18.68 8.81 8.76
CA VAL A 89 18.86 7.41 8.34
C VAL A 89 17.50 6.72 8.26
N ILE A 90 16.61 6.94 9.23
CA ILE A 90 15.24 6.41 9.20
C ILE A 90 14.47 6.96 7.99
N ALA A 91 14.54 8.27 7.74
CA ALA A 91 13.91 8.91 6.59
C ALA A 91 14.42 8.33 5.25
N GLU A 92 15.73 8.10 5.13
CA GLU A 92 16.33 7.45 3.94
C GLU A 92 15.81 6.01 3.80
N CYS A 93 15.76 5.24 4.88
CA CYS A 93 15.21 3.88 4.91
C CYS A 93 13.74 3.84 4.50
N MET A 94 12.92 4.78 5.00
CA MET A 94 11.50 4.92 4.66
C MET A 94 11.29 5.28 3.19
N LEU A 95 12.17 6.11 2.62
CA LEU A 95 12.13 6.47 1.21
C LEU A 95 12.47 5.27 0.32
N LYS A 96 13.51 4.51 0.68
CA LYS A 96 13.97 3.34 -0.08
C LYS A 96 13.14 2.07 0.15
N TYR A 97 12.28 2.06 1.16
CA TYR A 97 11.44 0.92 1.51
C TYR A 97 10.62 0.41 0.33
N VAL A 98 9.98 1.32 -0.41
CA VAL A 98 9.15 0.94 -1.56
C VAL A 98 9.97 0.18 -2.59
N ASP A 99 11.19 0.65 -2.91
CA ASP A 99 12.00 0.06 -3.97
C ASP A 99 12.71 -1.23 -3.56
N HIS A 100 13.18 -1.31 -2.31
CA HIS A 100 14.01 -2.41 -1.83
C HIS A 100 13.17 -3.53 -1.21
N CYS A 101 12.03 -3.16 -0.61
CA CYS A 101 11.28 -4.05 0.26
C CYS A 101 10.00 -4.59 -0.36
N LEU A 102 9.40 -3.85 -1.30
CA LEU A 102 8.10 -4.23 -1.85
C LEU A 102 8.22 -4.95 -3.20
N THR A 103 7.35 -5.93 -3.38
CA THR A 103 7.15 -6.61 -4.66
C THR A 103 6.54 -5.68 -5.70
N PRO A 104 6.51 -6.05 -7.00
CA PRO A 104 5.89 -5.22 -8.02
C PRO A 104 4.39 -5.03 -7.75
N ALA A 105 3.70 -6.07 -7.26
CA ALA A 105 2.28 -6.00 -6.95
C ALA A 105 2.00 -5.05 -5.78
N ALA A 106 2.74 -5.17 -4.68
CA ALA A 106 2.63 -4.28 -3.53
C ALA A 106 2.92 -2.81 -3.89
N ARG A 107 3.95 -2.57 -4.72
CA ARG A 107 4.26 -1.21 -5.22
C ARG A 107 3.15 -0.66 -6.11
N ALA A 108 2.63 -1.45 -7.03
CA ALA A 108 1.54 -1.05 -7.91
C ALA A 108 0.27 -0.73 -7.09
N TYR A 109 -0.03 -1.54 -6.07
CA TYR A 109 -1.14 -1.33 -5.16
C TYR A 109 -1.05 0.02 -4.45
N MET A 110 0.08 0.32 -3.80
CA MET A 110 0.30 1.61 -3.12
C MET A 110 0.25 2.81 -4.08
N SER A 111 0.82 2.65 -5.27
CA SER A 111 0.80 3.70 -6.29
C SER A 111 -0.63 4.02 -6.74
N MET A 112 -1.49 3.00 -6.87
CA MET A 112 -2.89 3.19 -7.25
C MET A 112 -3.69 3.87 -6.14
N GLU A 113 -3.52 3.47 -4.88
CA GLU A 113 -4.17 4.15 -3.75
C GLU A 113 -3.80 5.63 -3.70
N THR A 114 -2.51 5.94 -3.89
CA THR A 114 -2.01 7.32 -3.94
C THR A 114 -2.62 8.10 -5.11
N ALA A 115 -2.71 7.48 -6.31
CA ALA A 115 -3.30 8.11 -7.49
C ALA A 115 -4.80 8.41 -7.32
N ILE A 116 -5.55 7.48 -6.73
CA ILE A 116 -6.99 7.64 -6.45
C ILE A 116 -7.19 8.79 -5.45
N ASN A 117 -6.43 8.81 -4.35
CA ASN A 117 -6.53 9.85 -3.33
C ASN A 117 -6.17 11.23 -3.89
N ASN A 118 -5.08 11.35 -4.65
CA ASN A 118 -4.68 12.60 -5.29
C ASN A 118 -5.75 13.09 -6.30
N THR A 119 -6.38 12.18 -7.04
CA THR A 119 -7.46 12.53 -7.96
C THR A 119 -8.70 13.01 -7.20
N ALA A 120 -9.04 12.36 -6.08
CA ALA A 120 -10.15 12.78 -5.22
C ALA A 120 -9.92 14.18 -4.61
N LEU A 121 -8.71 14.49 -4.17
CA LEU A 121 -8.36 15.82 -3.66
C LEU A 121 -8.54 16.90 -4.73
N LYS A 122 -8.06 16.66 -5.97
CA LYS A 122 -8.23 17.59 -7.10
C LYS A 122 -9.70 17.81 -7.46
N ILE A 123 -10.50 16.74 -7.43
CA ILE A 123 -11.96 16.84 -7.65
C ILE A 123 -12.58 17.73 -6.59
N ASN A 124 -12.24 17.53 -5.31
CA ASN A 124 -12.77 18.35 -4.22
C ASN A 124 -12.36 19.82 -4.36
N GLU A 125 -11.09 20.09 -4.64
CA GLU A 125 -10.56 21.45 -4.85
C GLU A 125 -11.30 22.18 -5.97
N LEU A 126 -11.51 21.52 -7.12
CA LEU A 126 -12.24 22.11 -8.25
C LEU A 126 -13.74 22.25 -7.99
N SER A 127 -14.33 21.39 -7.16
CA SER A 127 -15.77 21.39 -6.89
C SER A 127 -16.19 22.44 -5.86
N GLN A 128 -15.29 22.90 -5.00
CA GLN A 128 -15.60 23.87 -3.93
C GLN A 128 -15.89 25.29 -4.44
N ASN A 129 -15.47 25.63 -5.67
CA ASN A 129 -15.70 26.93 -6.28
C ASN A 129 -16.76 26.83 -7.39
N THR A 130 -18.01 26.55 -7.02
CA THR A 130 -19.12 26.32 -7.96
C THR A 130 -19.42 27.52 -8.86
N ASP A 131 -19.20 28.74 -8.38
CA ASP A 131 -19.42 29.99 -9.14
C ASP A 131 -18.40 30.16 -10.29
N GLU A 132 -17.35 29.35 -10.32
CA GLU A 132 -16.30 29.36 -11.35
C GLU A 132 -16.35 28.11 -12.26
N LEU A 133 -17.38 27.26 -12.15
CA LEU A 133 -17.57 26.11 -13.02
C LEU A 133 -18.08 26.55 -14.41
N THR A 134 -17.19 27.14 -15.18
CA THR A 134 -17.45 27.61 -16.53
C THR A 134 -17.30 26.49 -17.55
N LEU A 135 -18.01 26.64 -18.67
CA LEU A 135 -17.80 25.85 -19.89
C LEU A 135 -16.62 26.43 -20.69
N ASP A 136 -16.18 25.67 -21.69
CA ASP A 136 -15.23 26.15 -22.68
C ASP A 136 -15.84 27.31 -23.49
N GLU A 137 -15.11 28.42 -23.59
CA GLU A 137 -15.54 29.61 -24.34
C GLU A 137 -14.58 29.90 -25.50
N TYR A 138 -15.12 30.29 -26.65
CA TYR A 138 -14.33 30.70 -27.82
C TYR A 138 -14.43 32.21 -28.00
N ILE A 139 -13.32 32.92 -27.82
CA ILE A 139 -13.25 34.37 -28.00
C ILE A 139 -12.68 34.70 -29.39
N PRO A 140 -13.36 35.52 -30.21
CA PRO A 140 -12.83 35.95 -31.51
C PRO A 140 -11.65 36.91 -31.33
N MET A 141 -10.54 36.67 -32.03
CA MET A 141 -9.34 37.52 -32.00
C MET A 141 -9.14 38.37 -33.28
N GLY A 142 -10.17 38.43 -34.13
CA GLY A 142 -10.15 39.11 -35.43
C GLY A 142 -9.96 38.14 -36.61
N GLY A 143 -10.73 38.36 -37.69
CA GLY A 143 -10.83 37.43 -38.82
C GLY A 143 -11.41 36.07 -38.41
N ASN A 144 -11.01 34.98 -39.07
CA ASN A 144 -11.43 33.60 -38.76
C ASN A 144 -10.62 32.94 -37.62
N ARG A 145 -10.02 33.71 -36.71
CA ARG A 145 -9.22 33.18 -35.60
C ARG A 145 -9.98 33.29 -34.27
N PHE A 146 -9.99 32.20 -33.51
CA PHE A 146 -10.61 32.10 -32.19
C PHE A 146 -9.57 31.63 -31.17
N GLN A 147 -9.67 32.14 -29.95
CA GLN A 147 -8.96 31.64 -28.77
C GLN A 147 -9.91 30.82 -27.92
N LEU A 148 -9.51 29.60 -27.56
CA LEU A 148 -10.24 28.76 -26.64
C LEU A 148 -9.82 29.06 -25.20
N ILE A 149 -10.76 29.52 -24.38
CA ILE A 149 -10.63 29.59 -22.93
C ILE A 149 -11.21 28.29 -22.36
N LYS A 150 -10.37 27.53 -21.67
CA LYS A 150 -10.78 26.26 -21.07
C LYS A 150 -11.59 26.52 -19.81
N GLY A 151 -12.82 26.02 -19.80
CA GLY A 151 -13.67 25.99 -18.63
C GLY A 151 -13.19 24.99 -17.59
N LYS A 152 -13.67 25.15 -16.36
CA LYS A 152 -13.37 24.22 -15.25
C LYS A 152 -14.26 22.98 -15.27
N LEU A 153 -15.49 23.08 -15.80
CA LEU A 153 -16.44 21.96 -15.83
C LEU A 153 -15.96 20.77 -16.67
N PRO A 154 -15.44 20.95 -17.91
CA PRO A 154 -14.90 19.83 -18.68
C PRO A 154 -13.69 19.15 -18.02
N GLN A 155 -12.88 19.91 -17.28
CA GLN A 155 -11.73 19.37 -16.55
C GLN A 155 -12.18 18.51 -15.37
N LEU A 156 -13.20 18.97 -14.63
CA LEU A 156 -13.80 18.23 -13.53
C LEU A 156 -14.42 16.90 -14.01
N MET A 157 -15.17 16.92 -15.12
CA MET A 157 -15.74 15.71 -15.72
C MET A 157 -14.64 14.71 -16.12
N LYS A 158 -13.55 15.20 -16.72
CA LYS A 158 -12.40 14.36 -17.09
C LYS A 158 -11.74 13.72 -15.86
N LEU A 159 -11.64 14.44 -14.74
CA LEU A 159 -11.10 13.89 -13.49
C LEU A 159 -12.00 12.80 -12.91
N PHE A 160 -13.33 12.95 -12.97
CA PHE A 160 -14.27 11.88 -12.59
C PHE A 160 -14.09 10.62 -13.47
N GLU A 161 -13.98 10.80 -14.78
CA GLU A 161 -13.71 9.68 -15.70
C GLU A 161 -12.38 8.99 -15.40
N GLN A 162 -11.32 9.77 -15.16
CA GLN A 162 -10.01 9.25 -14.76
C GLN A 162 -10.07 8.49 -13.44
N LYS A 163 -10.79 9.02 -12.44
CA LYS A 163 -10.99 8.35 -11.15
C LYS A 163 -11.65 7.00 -11.31
N ASN A 164 -12.71 6.90 -12.13
CA ASN A 164 -13.40 5.63 -12.37
C ASN A 164 -12.45 4.59 -13.00
N LYS A 165 -11.66 4.99 -14.00
CA LYS A 165 -10.65 4.12 -14.62
C LYS A 165 -9.58 3.66 -13.62
N LEU A 166 -9.13 4.56 -12.74
CA LEU A 166 -8.17 4.22 -11.68
C LEU A 166 -8.77 3.20 -10.69
N ILE A 167 -10.04 3.33 -10.33
CA ILE A 167 -10.74 2.39 -9.45
C ILE A 167 -10.84 1.00 -10.09
N GLU A 168 -11.19 0.92 -11.37
CA GLU A 168 -11.23 -0.35 -12.11
C GLU A 168 -9.85 -1.04 -12.13
N GLN A 169 -8.80 -0.29 -12.45
CA GLN A 169 -7.42 -0.81 -12.43
C GLN A 169 -6.97 -1.21 -11.02
N TYR A 170 -7.38 -0.46 -10.01
CA TYR A 170 -7.07 -0.75 -8.61
C TYR A 170 -7.62 -2.11 -8.18
N PHE A 171 -8.86 -2.46 -8.54
CA PHE A 171 -9.41 -3.77 -8.18
C PHE A 171 -8.61 -4.93 -8.78
N ALA A 172 -8.19 -4.82 -10.04
CA ALA A 172 -7.37 -5.85 -10.67
C ALA A 172 -5.97 -5.98 -10.02
N ILE A 173 -5.36 -4.87 -9.60
CA ILE A 173 -4.06 -4.90 -8.90
C ILE A 173 -4.20 -5.41 -7.47
N LYS A 174 -5.30 -5.05 -6.80
CA LYS A 174 -5.61 -5.51 -5.45
C LYS A 174 -5.77 -7.02 -5.40
N GLU A 175 -6.49 -7.60 -6.36
CA GLU A 175 -6.65 -9.06 -6.47
C GLU A 175 -5.28 -9.76 -6.58
N ARG A 176 -4.40 -9.28 -7.47
CA ARG A 176 -3.03 -9.82 -7.61
C ARG A 176 -2.20 -9.68 -6.34
N PHE A 177 -2.33 -8.56 -5.64
CA PHE A 177 -1.66 -8.35 -4.36
C PHE A 177 -2.20 -9.28 -3.27
N GLU A 178 -3.52 -9.52 -3.26
CA GLU A 178 -4.16 -10.47 -2.33
C GLU A 178 -3.71 -11.91 -2.58
N GLU A 179 -3.60 -12.32 -3.85
CA GLU A 179 -3.06 -13.62 -4.24
C GLU A 179 -1.62 -13.80 -3.77
N GLU A 180 -0.75 -12.83 -4.03
CA GLU A 180 0.66 -12.86 -3.59
C GLU A 180 0.77 -13.00 -2.06
N GLN A 181 -0.01 -12.20 -1.31
CA GLN A 181 -0.07 -12.26 0.15
C GLN A 181 -0.73 -13.54 0.68
N ALA A 182 -1.54 -14.23 -0.11
CA ALA A 182 -2.14 -15.52 0.25
C ALA A 182 -1.18 -16.68 -0.01
N GLU A 183 -0.43 -16.66 -1.12
CA GLU A 183 0.62 -17.64 -1.42
C GLU A 183 1.73 -17.62 -0.36
N GLU A 184 2.14 -16.43 0.08
CA GLU A 184 3.06 -16.25 1.21
C GLU A 184 2.57 -16.95 2.50
N ARG A 185 1.25 -17.02 2.72
CA ARG A 185 0.64 -17.71 3.87
C ARG A 185 0.57 -19.23 3.71
N ILE A 186 0.62 -19.75 2.48
CA ILE A 186 0.41 -21.18 2.19
C ILE A 186 1.73 -21.97 2.20
N TYR A 187 2.88 -21.33 1.99
CA TYR A 187 4.20 -21.99 1.99
C TYR A 187 4.70 -22.28 3.42
N GLY A 188 3.97 -23.17 4.12
CA GLY A 188 4.20 -23.55 5.52
C GLY A 188 3.40 -24.78 5.99
N GLY A 189 2.73 -25.51 5.09
CA GLY A 189 2.13 -26.82 5.39
C GLY A 189 0.63 -26.90 5.12
N GLY A 190 0.27 -27.36 3.92
CA GLY A 190 -1.08 -27.77 3.54
C GLY A 190 -1.70 -26.92 2.43
N LYS A 191 -1.84 -27.49 1.23
CA LYS A 191 -2.89 -27.03 0.31
C LYS A 191 -4.21 -27.35 0.99
N LEU A 192 -5.04 -26.34 1.30
CA LEU A 192 -6.48 -26.59 1.41
C LEU A 192 -6.90 -27.11 0.03
N SER A 193 -7.22 -28.39 -0.01
CA SER A 193 -7.72 -29.00 -1.24
C SER A 193 -9.13 -28.46 -1.51
N LEU A 194 -9.65 -28.60 -2.72
CA LEU A 194 -11.05 -28.27 -3.01
C LEU A 194 -12.05 -28.96 -2.06
N ALA A 195 -11.65 -30.03 -1.36
CA ALA A 195 -12.48 -30.67 -0.34
C ALA A 195 -12.69 -29.79 0.91
N ASP A 196 -11.76 -28.88 1.23
CA ASP A 196 -11.87 -28.01 2.41
C ASP A 196 -12.68 -26.73 2.16
N LYS A 197 -13.09 -26.48 0.90
CA LYS A 197 -13.96 -25.35 0.53
C LYS A 197 -15.46 -25.66 0.68
N GLY A 198 -15.83 -26.83 1.21
CA GLY A 198 -17.19 -27.12 1.68
C GLY A 198 -18.27 -27.13 0.60
N ASP A 199 -18.01 -27.76 -0.55
CA ASP A 199 -18.96 -27.80 -1.68
C ASP A 199 -19.28 -29.24 -2.16
N TRP A 200 -19.52 -30.17 -1.23
CA TRP A 200 -19.90 -31.56 -1.57
C TRP A 200 -21.12 -32.14 -0.83
N GLU A 201 -21.90 -31.34 -0.09
CA GLU A 201 -23.11 -31.84 0.57
C GLU A 201 -24.35 -31.00 0.21
N GLN A 202 -24.77 -31.04 -1.06
CA GLN A 202 -26.18 -30.80 -1.44
C GLN A 202 -26.56 -31.58 -2.71
N ASN A 203 -26.24 -32.88 -2.81
CA ASN A 203 -26.84 -33.72 -3.88
C ASN A 203 -26.77 -35.23 -3.63
N ILE A 204 -26.98 -35.69 -2.39
CA ILE A 204 -27.32 -37.09 -2.13
C ILE A 204 -28.44 -37.12 -1.09
N ASP A 205 -29.67 -37.03 -1.59
CA ASP A 205 -30.87 -37.65 -0.99
C ASP A 205 -31.91 -37.79 -2.11
N LEU A 206 -31.60 -38.68 -3.06
CA LEU A 206 -32.56 -39.27 -4.00
C LEU A 206 -32.20 -40.74 -4.20
N TYR A 207 -32.34 -41.50 -3.12
CA TYR A 207 -32.58 -42.94 -3.08
C TYR A 207 -33.47 -43.11 -1.84
N GLU A 208 -34.56 -43.85 -1.76
CA GLU A 208 -35.18 -44.89 -2.56
C GLU A 208 -36.51 -45.12 -1.80
N GLU A 209 -37.68 -44.81 -2.37
CA GLU A 209 -38.93 -45.37 -1.85
C GLU A 209 -39.17 -46.69 -2.59
N GLU A 210 -38.97 -47.79 -1.86
CA GLU A 210 -39.62 -49.09 -2.13
C GLU A 210 -41.11 -49.03 -1.77
#